data_AF-A0A7J5ETE5-F1
#
_entry.id   AF-A0A7J5ETE5-F1
#
_cell.length_a   1.000
_cell.length_b   1.000
_cell.length_c   1.000
_cell.angle_alpha   90.00
_cell.angle_beta   90.00
_cell.angle_gamma   90.00
#
_symmetry.space_group_name_H-M   'P 1'
#
loop_
_entity.id
_entity.type
_entity.pdbx_description
1 polymer ?
#
loop_
_entity_poly.entity_id
_entity_poly.type
_entity_poly.pdbx_seq_one_letter_code
_entity_poly.pdbx_strand_id
1 'polypeptide(L)'
;MQQQFYWADWTSATAGTPGSASGTFAAPSGTVTITYSGELRSAQTSGGTNYWLPDAPYINAVTANGPSPNTDIIRISGSALTNTVTFDPPVTGLVMGILSLGQGGANVKYVFDTNITLLSYGQGYYGNGVIAVEGTSTISGNEGHGAIQFAGTVSSISWTTVNAENWHGFTFGIPNQ
;
A
#
# COMPACT_ATOMS: atom_id res chain seq x y z
N MET A 1 -26.09 -2.15 4.89
CA MET A 1 -25.29 -2.05 3.66
C MET A 1 -23.83 -1.95 4.11
N GLN A 2 -22.96 -2.90 3.76
CA GLN A 2 -21.54 -2.73 4.05
C GLN A 2 -21.03 -1.58 3.18
N GLN A 3 -20.38 -0.59 3.77
CA GLN A 3 -19.79 0.51 3.01
C GLN A 3 -18.65 -0.05 2.15
N GLN A 4 -18.69 0.18 0.85
CA GLN A 4 -17.67 -0.31 -0.07
C GLN A 4 -16.37 0.50 0.10
N PHE A 5 -15.22 -0.18 0.01
CA PHE A 5 -13.90 0.42 0.07
C PHE A 5 -13.27 0.44 -1.32
N TYR A 6 -12.70 1.59 -1.71
CA TYR A 6 -12.24 1.85 -3.08
C TYR A 6 -10.72 1.79 -3.14
N TRP A 7 -10.18 0.69 -3.66
CA TRP A 7 -8.75 0.54 -3.92
C TRP A 7 -8.36 1.26 -5.21
N ALA A 8 -7.12 1.75 -5.27
CA ALA A 8 -6.60 2.48 -6.41
C ALA A 8 -6.62 1.62 -7.69
N ASP A 9 -7.07 2.23 -8.78
CA ASP A 9 -6.89 1.74 -10.15
C ASP A 9 -5.65 2.44 -10.72
N TRP A 10 -4.54 1.70 -10.78
CA TRP A 10 -3.28 2.22 -11.32
C TRP A 10 -3.29 2.03 -12.82
N THR A 11 -3.02 3.10 -13.58
CA THR A 11 -3.16 3.08 -15.04
C THR A 11 -1.83 3.30 -15.76
N SER A 12 -0.82 3.85 -15.07
CA SER A 12 0.51 4.03 -15.64
C SER A 12 1.61 3.85 -14.59
N ALA A 13 2.77 3.34 -15.03
CA ALA A 13 3.96 3.25 -14.21
C ALA A 13 5.23 3.31 -15.07
N THR A 14 6.27 3.93 -14.54
CA THR A 14 7.63 3.98 -15.11
C THR A 14 8.61 3.51 -14.04
N ALA A 15 9.29 2.39 -14.29
CA ALA A 15 10.29 1.86 -13.38
C ALA A 15 11.55 2.75 -13.31
N GLY A 16 12.17 2.84 -12.14
CA GLY A 16 13.36 3.63 -11.92
C GLY A 16 13.67 3.91 -10.44
N THR A 17 14.77 4.62 -10.21
CA THR A 17 15.17 5.14 -8.89
C THR A 17 15.68 6.58 -9.09
N PRO A 18 14.77 7.57 -9.31
CA PRO A 18 13.32 7.49 -9.11
C PRO A 18 12.55 6.91 -10.32
N GLY A 19 11.46 6.23 -10.03
CA GLY A 19 10.37 5.89 -10.94
C GLY A 19 9.08 6.58 -10.51
N SER A 20 7.99 6.31 -11.21
CA SER A 20 6.69 6.95 -10.96
C SER A 20 5.51 6.05 -11.33
N ALA A 21 4.34 6.32 -10.75
CA ALA A 21 3.08 5.69 -11.15
C ALA A 21 1.91 6.66 -10.96
N SER A 22 0.82 6.45 -11.68
CA SER A 22 -0.41 7.23 -11.50
C SER A 22 -1.65 6.37 -11.68
N GLY A 23 -2.73 6.81 -11.04
CA GLY A 23 -4.00 6.12 -11.01
C GLY A 23 -5.12 6.99 -10.48
N THR A 24 -6.26 6.36 -10.21
CA THR A 24 -7.41 7.03 -9.60
C THR A 24 -8.10 6.15 -8.57
N PHE A 25 -8.85 6.78 -7.67
CA PHE A 25 -9.90 6.12 -6.90
C PHE A 25 -11.26 6.43 -7.52
N ALA A 26 -12.04 5.40 -7.82
CA ALA A 26 -13.38 5.54 -8.39
C ALA A 26 -14.48 5.54 -7.30
N ALA A 27 -14.44 6.51 -6.40
CA ALA A 27 -15.44 6.66 -5.35
C ALA A 27 -16.70 7.39 -5.86
N PRO A 28 -17.91 7.07 -5.34
CA PRO A 28 -19.15 7.75 -5.69
C PRO A 28 -19.14 9.27 -5.49
N SER A 29 -18.35 9.78 -4.54
CA SER A 29 -18.17 11.21 -4.28
C SER A 29 -17.33 11.94 -5.32
N GLY A 30 -16.64 11.21 -6.21
CA GLY A 30 -15.84 11.77 -7.27
C GLY A 30 -14.52 11.03 -7.46
N THR A 31 -13.87 11.32 -8.58
CA THR A 31 -12.53 10.80 -8.88
C THR A 31 -11.49 11.53 -8.03
N VAL A 32 -10.68 10.76 -7.30
CA VAL A 32 -9.45 11.25 -6.68
C VAL A 32 -8.25 10.74 -7.48
N THR A 33 -7.38 11.64 -7.90
CA THR A 33 -6.12 11.28 -8.57
C THR A 33 -5.10 10.86 -7.53
N ILE A 34 -4.38 9.76 -7.79
CA ILE A 34 -3.24 9.28 -6.99
C ILE A 34 -1.99 9.28 -7.86
N THR A 35 -0.90 9.89 -7.37
CA THR A 35 0.39 9.91 -8.07
C THR A 35 1.51 9.50 -7.14
N TYR A 36 2.36 8.58 -7.57
CA TYR A 36 3.50 8.06 -6.84
C TYR A 36 4.82 8.48 -7.49
N SER A 37 5.81 8.83 -6.66
CA SER A 37 7.20 9.06 -7.04
C SER A 37 8.11 8.46 -5.97
N GLY A 38 9.10 7.67 -6.37
CA GLY A 38 9.95 6.96 -5.42
C GLY A 38 10.79 5.90 -6.11
N GLU A 39 11.27 4.91 -5.38
CA GLU A 39 11.78 3.70 -6.04
C GLU A 39 10.63 2.95 -6.70
N LEU A 40 10.80 2.48 -7.92
CA LEU A 40 9.83 1.61 -8.57
C LEU A 40 10.56 0.52 -9.33
N ARG A 41 10.54 -0.69 -8.78
CA ARG A 41 11.15 -1.84 -9.44
C ARG A 41 10.31 -2.28 -10.64
N SER A 42 9.01 -2.38 -10.42
CA SER A 42 8.01 -2.74 -11.43
C SER A 42 6.60 -2.46 -10.91
N ALA A 43 5.59 -2.56 -11.77
CA ALA A 43 4.19 -2.48 -11.38
C ALA A 43 3.31 -3.41 -12.23
N GLN A 44 2.12 -3.74 -11.74
CA GLN A 44 1.00 -4.18 -12.56
C GLN A 44 -0.06 -3.08 -12.55
N THR A 45 -0.52 -2.69 -13.73
CA THR A 45 -1.53 -1.63 -13.96
C THR A 45 -2.56 -2.05 -15.02
N SER A 46 -2.57 -3.34 -15.37
CA SER A 46 -3.35 -3.90 -16.49
C SER A 46 -3.50 -5.41 -16.35
N GLY A 47 -3.87 -5.87 -15.15
CA GLY A 47 -4.04 -7.29 -14.86
C GLY A 47 -2.74 -8.01 -14.47
N GLY A 48 -2.81 -9.35 -14.46
CA GLY A 48 -1.70 -10.25 -14.13
C GLY A 48 -2.00 -11.13 -12.92
N THR A 49 -0.96 -11.65 -12.27
CA THR A 49 -1.10 -12.43 -11.04
C THR A 49 -1.75 -11.60 -9.94
N ASN A 50 -2.82 -12.12 -9.36
CA ASN A 50 -3.47 -11.49 -8.21
C ASN A 50 -2.73 -11.84 -6.92
N TYR A 51 -1.79 -10.99 -6.51
CA TYR A 51 -1.04 -11.16 -5.27
C TYR A 51 -1.84 -10.78 -4.02
N TRP A 52 -3.02 -10.19 -4.17
CA TRP A 52 -3.88 -9.82 -3.05
C TRP A 52 -4.72 -10.99 -2.53
N LEU A 53 -4.49 -12.20 -3.05
CA LEU A 53 -5.11 -13.43 -2.58
C LEU A 53 -4.12 -14.28 -1.75
N PRO A 54 -4.55 -14.89 -0.63
CA PRO A 54 -5.85 -14.69 0.03
C PRO A 54 -6.07 -13.24 0.52
N ASP A 55 -7.31 -12.79 0.49
CA ASP A 55 -7.71 -11.40 0.73
C ASP A 55 -7.91 -11.04 2.22
N ALA A 56 -8.01 -12.06 3.08
CA ALA A 56 -8.25 -11.91 4.51
C ALA A 56 -7.35 -10.88 5.23
N PRO A 57 -6.03 -10.75 4.95
CA PRO A 57 -5.18 -9.74 5.59
C PRO A 57 -5.61 -8.29 5.32
N TYR A 58 -6.36 -8.07 4.24
CA TYR A 58 -6.77 -6.76 3.75
C TYR A 58 -8.22 -6.40 4.07
N ILE A 59 -8.95 -7.29 4.75
CA ILE A 59 -10.35 -7.11 5.14
C ILE A 59 -10.44 -6.95 6.66
N ASN A 60 -11.05 -5.85 7.11
CA ASN A 60 -11.22 -5.55 8.53
C ASN A 60 -12.41 -4.59 8.74
N ALA A 61 -12.54 -4.01 9.94
CA ALA A 61 -13.66 -3.11 10.27
C ALA A 61 -13.66 -1.80 9.45
N VAL A 62 -12.52 -1.39 8.89
CA VAL A 62 -12.36 -0.19 8.05
C VAL A 62 -12.45 -0.56 6.57
N THR A 63 -11.78 -1.64 6.15
CA THR A 63 -11.77 -2.11 4.76
C THR A 63 -12.76 -3.26 4.57
N ALA A 64 -13.96 -2.95 4.06
CA ALA A 64 -15.02 -3.94 3.85
C ALA A 64 -14.70 -4.99 2.76
N ASN A 65 -13.70 -4.73 1.92
CA ASN A 65 -13.22 -5.61 0.85
C ASN A 65 -11.71 -5.44 0.65
N GLY A 66 -11.03 -6.50 0.20
CA GLY A 66 -9.62 -6.44 -0.20
C GLY A 66 -9.43 -5.79 -1.58
N PRO A 67 -8.18 -5.63 -2.05
CA PRO A 67 -7.88 -5.07 -3.37
C PRO A 67 -8.39 -5.90 -4.55
N SER A 68 -8.51 -7.22 -4.37
CA SER A 68 -9.13 -8.11 -5.36
C SER A 68 -10.59 -7.70 -5.64
N PRO A 69 -11.06 -7.73 -6.91
CA PRO A 69 -10.47 -8.39 -8.09
C PRO A 69 -9.40 -7.59 -8.83
N ASN A 70 -9.12 -6.34 -8.45
CA ASN A 70 -8.00 -5.61 -9.04
C ASN A 70 -6.69 -6.31 -8.67
N THR A 71 -5.79 -6.45 -9.63
CA THR A 71 -4.46 -7.05 -9.45
C THR A 71 -3.36 -6.01 -9.44
N ASP A 72 -3.71 -4.73 -9.55
CA ASP A 72 -2.72 -3.66 -9.59
C ASP A 72 -1.87 -3.63 -8.34
N ILE A 73 -0.59 -3.38 -8.54
CA ILE A 73 0.40 -3.35 -7.47
C ILE A 73 1.60 -2.52 -7.88
N ILE A 74 2.08 -1.68 -6.96
CA ILE A 74 3.37 -1.02 -7.06
C ILE A 74 4.38 -1.87 -6.31
N ARG A 75 5.51 -2.22 -6.95
CA ARG A 75 6.54 -3.07 -6.35
C ARG A 75 7.84 -2.32 -6.20
N ILE A 76 8.39 -2.43 -5.00
CA ILE A 76 9.66 -1.80 -4.63
C ILE A 76 10.58 -2.83 -3.98
N SER A 77 11.85 -2.50 -3.81
CA SER A 77 12.85 -3.42 -3.24
C SER A 77 13.39 -2.93 -1.91
N GLY A 78 13.30 -1.64 -1.64
CA GLY A 78 13.98 -0.97 -0.54
C GLY A 78 15.20 -0.20 -1.03
N SER A 79 15.16 1.12 -0.87
CA SER A 79 16.25 2.04 -1.15
C SER A 79 16.23 3.21 -0.15
N ALA A 80 17.31 3.99 -0.12
CA ALA A 80 17.35 5.22 0.67
C ALA A 80 16.53 6.39 0.05
N LEU A 81 15.92 6.17 -1.12
CA LEU A 81 15.09 7.19 -1.77
C LEU A 81 13.75 7.34 -1.02
N THR A 82 13.32 8.58 -0.84
CA THR A 82 11.99 8.86 -0.29
C THR A 82 10.92 8.48 -1.32
N ASN A 83 9.98 7.66 -0.87
CA ASN A 83 8.77 7.30 -1.58
C ASN A 83 7.67 8.27 -1.17
N THR A 84 7.01 8.90 -2.14
CA THR A 84 5.94 9.88 -1.90
C THR A 84 4.74 9.53 -2.77
N VAL A 85 3.55 9.59 -2.18
CA VAL A 85 2.29 9.56 -2.93
C VAL A 85 1.47 10.82 -2.62
N THR A 86 0.89 11.41 -3.67
CA THR A 86 0.03 12.60 -3.58
C THR A 86 -1.39 12.27 -4.02
N PHE A 87 -2.34 13.04 -3.49
CA PHE A 87 -3.77 12.88 -3.68
C PHE A 87 -4.42 14.21 -4.06
N ASP A 88 -5.22 14.20 -5.11
CA ASP A 88 -5.99 15.37 -5.55
C ASP A 88 -7.43 14.99 -5.93
N PRO A 89 -8.45 15.42 -5.15
CA PRO A 89 -8.35 16.20 -3.90
C PRO A 89 -7.75 15.42 -2.72
N PRO A 90 -7.46 16.09 -1.58
CA PRO A 90 -7.00 15.42 -0.35
C PRO A 90 -7.98 14.36 0.16
N VAL A 91 -7.46 13.31 0.80
CA VAL A 91 -8.24 12.14 1.22
C VAL A 91 -8.26 11.97 2.74
N THR A 92 -9.40 11.55 3.29
CA THR A 92 -9.53 11.13 4.70
C THR A 92 -9.65 9.61 4.78
N GLY A 93 -9.03 9.01 5.79
CA GLY A 93 -9.14 7.57 6.06
C GLY A 93 -8.36 6.70 5.08
N LEU A 94 -7.30 7.24 4.47
CA LEU A 94 -6.41 6.54 3.56
C LEU A 94 -5.85 5.25 4.19
N VAL A 95 -5.94 4.14 3.46
CA VAL A 95 -5.37 2.85 3.83
C VAL A 95 -4.31 2.44 2.82
N MET A 96 -3.21 1.86 3.31
CA MET A 96 -2.21 1.16 2.48
C MET A 96 -2.35 -0.34 2.71
N GLY A 97 -2.57 -1.08 1.61
CA GLY A 97 -2.45 -2.53 1.58
C GLY A 97 -1.00 -2.92 1.30
N ILE A 98 -0.46 -3.85 2.09
CA ILE A 98 0.95 -4.24 2.07
C ILE A 98 1.05 -5.73 1.77
N LEU A 99 1.84 -6.07 0.76
CA LEU A 99 2.13 -7.42 0.35
C LEU A 99 3.59 -7.75 0.65
N SER A 100 3.81 -8.79 1.44
CA SER A 100 5.12 -9.42 1.65
C SER A 100 6.22 -8.46 2.11
N LEU A 101 5.95 -7.57 3.07
CA LEU A 101 6.99 -6.69 3.61
C LEU A 101 8.07 -7.51 4.31
N GLY A 102 9.29 -7.46 3.79
CA GLY A 102 10.41 -8.29 4.20
C GLY A 102 10.34 -9.71 3.62
N GLN A 103 11.45 -10.44 3.76
CA GLN A 103 11.59 -11.84 3.35
C GLN A 103 12.26 -12.63 4.49
N GLY A 104 12.07 -13.95 4.52
CA GLY A 104 12.69 -14.82 5.52
C GLY A 104 14.18 -14.52 5.77
N GLY A 105 14.50 -13.96 6.93
CA GLY A 105 15.88 -13.61 7.33
C GLY A 105 16.32 -12.17 6.98
N ALA A 106 15.50 -11.38 6.30
CA ALA A 106 15.72 -9.96 6.03
C ALA A 106 14.47 -9.13 6.37
N ASN A 107 14.47 -8.55 7.56
CA ASN A 107 13.43 -7.62 8.00
C ASN A 107 13.52 -6.30 7.22
N VAL A 108 12.40 -5.84 6.69
CA VAL A 108 12.27 -4.55 5.99
C VAL A 108 11.34 -3.65 6.81
N LYS A 109 11.64 -2.34 6.84
CA LYS A 109 10.81 -1.35 7.53
C LYS A 109 10.39 -0.22 6.61
N TYR A 110 9.22 0.33 6.88
CA TYR A 110 8.81 1.64 6.37
C TYR A 110 8.77 2.63 7.52
N VAL A 111 9.41 3.78 7.31
CA VAL A 111 9.39 4.92 8.24
C VAL A 111 8.62 6.05 7.56
N PHE A 112 7.38 6.26 8.00
CA PHE A 112 6.45 7.25 7.46
C PHE A 112 6.62 8.63 8.12
N ASP A 113 6.27 9.68 7.37
CA ASP A 113 6.13 11.06 7.87
C ASP A 113 4.79 11.31 8.59
N THR A 114 3.88 10.35 8.52
CA THR A 114 2.50 10.44 9.01
C THR A 114 2.22 9.31 9.99
N ASN A 115 1.45 9.60 11.05
CA ASN A 115 1.05 8.58 12.01
C ASN A 115 0.15 7.52 11.37
N ILE A 116 0.33 6.28 11.78
CA ILE A 116 -0.39 5.11 11.26
C ILE A 116 -1.09 4.33 12.38
N THR A 117 -2.09 3.55 11.99
CA THR A 117 -2.69 2.50 12.81
C THR A 117 -2.65 1.20 12.02
N LEU A 118 -2.19 0.12 12.64
CA LEU A 118 -2.27 -1.22 12.06
C LEU A 118 -3.73 -1.71 12.16
N LEU A 119 -4.34 -2.03 11.02
CA LEU A 119 -5.72 -2.49 10.95
C LEU A 119 -5.80 -4.01 11.02
N SER A 120 -4.93 -4.69 10.29
CA SER A 120 -4.93 -6.14 10.16
C SER A 120 -3.60 -6.63 9.60
N TYR A 121 -3.28 -7.89 9.90
CA TYR A 121 -2.26 -8.68 9.22
C TYR A 121 -2.68 -10.15 9.19
N GLY A 122 -2.06 -10.95 8.34
CA GLY A 122 -2.36 -12.39 8.30
C GLY A 122 -1.64 -13.12 7.17
N GLN A 123 -2.06 -14.36 6.94
CA GLN A 123 -1.58 -15.15 5.81
C GLN A 123 -1.95 -14.47 4.50
N GLY A 124 -0.94 -14.14 3.69
CA GLY A 124 -1.11 -13.60 2.35
C GLY A 124 -0.50 -14.52 1.30
N TYR A 125 -0.22 -13.96 0.12
CA TYR A 125 0.29 -14.72 -1.01
C TYR A 125 1.63 -15.39 -0.71
N TYR A 126 2.51 -14.69 0.02
CA TYR A 126 3.83 -15.17 0.42
C TYR A 126 3.87 -15.51 1.91
N GLY A 127 3.27 -16.63 2.29
CA GLY A 127 3.35 -17.14 3.66
C GLY A 127 2.50 -16.38 4.67
N ASN A 128 2.93 -16.42 5.93
CA ASN A 128 2.17 -16.00 7.11
C ASN A 128 2.94 -15.06 8.04
N GLY A 129 3.84 -14.26 7.46
CA GLY A 129 4.60 -13.26 8.19
C GLY A 129 3.70 -12.20 8.83
N VAL A 130 4.27 -11.46 9.77
CA VAL A 130 3.56 -10.44 10.55
C VAL A 130 4.02 -9.03 10.17
N ILE A 131 3.13 -8.06 10.36
CA ILE A 131 3.46 -6.63 10.36
C ILE A 131 3.49 -6.19 11.82
N ALA A 132 4.61 -5.63 12.27
CA ALA A 132 4.75 -5.03 13.59
C ALA A 132 4.76 -3.50 13.47
N VAL A 133 4.19 -2.81 14.46
CA VAL A 133 4.26 -1.35 14.59
C VAL A 133 5.35 -0.98 15.58
N GLU A 134 6.21 -0.04 15.20
CA GLU A 134 7.29 0.49 16.02
C GLU A 134 7.04 1.99 16.26
N GLY A 135 6.52 2.36 17.43
CA GLY A 135 6.12 3.74 17.70
C GLY A 135 4.80 4.11 17.00
N THR A 136 4.74 5.29 16.36
CA THR A 136 3.50 5.80 15.75
C THR A 136 3.52 5.88 14.23
N SER A 137 4.69 5.79 13.60
CA SER A 137 4.86 6.02 12.16
C SER A 137 5.83 5.03 11.51
N THR A 138 6.19 3.93 12.17
CA THR A 138 7.06 2.90 11.59
C THR A 138 6.37 1.55 11.65
N ILE A 139 6.50 0.79 10.56
CA ILE A 139 6.16 -0.63 10.52
C ILE A 139 7.37 -1.43 10.09
N SER A 140 7.42 -2.69 10.53
CA SER A 140 8.40 -3.67 10.07
C SER A 140 7.74 -4.99 9.73
N GLY A 141 8.35 -5.73 8.80
CA GLY A 141 7.83 -7.00 8.30
C GLY A 141 8.91 -8.04 8.03
N ASN A 142 8.49 -9.30 8.08
CA ASN A 142 9.24 -10.45 7.60
C ASN A 142 8.23 -11.35 6.89
N GLU A 143 8.05 -11.13 5.58
CA GLU A 143 6.94 -11.63 4.76
C GLU A 143 5.56 -11.17 5.28
N GLY A 144 5.47 -9.93 5.75
CA GLY A 144 4.26 -9.38 6.35
C GLY A 144 3.20 -8.97 5.32
N HIS A 145 1.95 -9.39 5.52
CA HIS A 145 0.79 -8.99 4.71
C HIS A 145 -0.25 -8.33 5.59
N GLY A 146 -0.85 -7.22 5.14
CA GLY A 146 -1.87 -6.55 5.94
C GLY A 146 -2.26 -5.17 5.44
N ALA A 147 -2.95 -4.44 6.30
CA ALA A 147 -3.42 -3.09 6.03
C ALA A 147 -3.10 -2.14 7.19
N ILE A 148 -2.69 -0.93 6.85
CA ILE A 148 -2.50 0.18 7.79
C ILE A 148 -3.33 1.39 7.35
N GLN A 149 -3.77 2.20 8.30
CA GLN A 149 -4.49 3.45 8.04
C GLN A 149 -3.64 4.66 8.45
N PHE A 150 -3.63 5.71 7.64
CA PHE A 150 -2.98 6.98 7.95
C PHE A 150 -3.92 7.91 8.71
N ALA A 151 -3.37 8.67 9.65
CA ALA A 151 -4.12 9.63 10.44
C ALA A 151 -4.48 10.89 9.63
N GLY A 152 -5.71 11.38 9.83
CA GLY A 152 -6.15 12.69 9.33
C GLY A 152 -6.56 12.72 7.85
N THR A 153 -6.64 13.95 7.32
CA THR A 153 -6.85 14.23 5.90
C THR A 153 -5.50 14.59 5.28
N VAL A 154 -5.12 13.89 4.21
CA VAL A 154 -3.79 14.01 3.60
C VAL A 154 -3.90 14.34 2.12
N SER A 155 -3.08 15.30 1.66
CA SER A 155 -2.81 15.52 0.23
C SER A 155 -1.54 14.82 -0.23
N SER A 156 -0.72 14.35 0.71
CA SER A 156 0.51 13.61 0.47
C SER A 156 0.88 12.80 1.71
N ILE A 157 1.53 11.65 1.49
CA ILE A 157 2.30 10.93 2.51
C ILE A 157 3.67 10.58 1.93
N SER A 158 4.68 10.46 2.79
CA SER A 158 6.02 10.00 2.39
C SER A 158 6.58 8.97 3.35
N TRP A 159 7.43 8.09 2.84
CA TRP A 159 8.18 7.14 3.65
C TRP A 159 9.54 6.82 3.07
N THR A 160 10.42 6.30 3.91
CA THR A 160 11.68 5.67 3.49
C THR A 160 11.66 4.20 3.85
N THR A 161 12.41 3.41 3.08
CA THR A 161 12.57 1.98 3.35
C THR A 161 13.90 1.72 4.06
N VAL A 162 13.87 0.96 5.15
CA VAL A 162 15.08 0.48 5.84
C VAL A 162 15.30 -0.98 5.48
N ASN A 163 16.52 -1.28 5.04
CA ASN A 163 16.93 -2.53 4.39
C ASN A 163 16.27 -2.73 3.02
N ALA A 164 16.74 -3.74 2.30
CA ALA A 164 16.23 -4.11 1.00
C ALA A 164 15.97 -5.62 0.92
N GLU A 165 15.07 -5.99 0.03
CA GLU A 165 14.77 -7.36 -0.35
C GLU A 165 14.59 -7.48 -1.86
N ASN A 166 14.22 -8.67 -2.34
CA ASN A 166 13.95 -8.83 -3.77
C ASN A 166 12.82 -7.89 -4.20
N TRP A 167 11.60 -8.10 -3.71
CA TRP A 167 10.53 -7.11 -3.84
C TRP A 167 9.41 -7.39 -2.83
N HIS A 168 8.72 -6.33 -2.49
CA HIS A 168 7.41 -6.36 -1.85
C HIS A 168 6.51 -5.38 -2.60
N GLY A 169 5.23 -5.36 -2.26
CA GLY A 169 4.28 -4.52 -2.97
C GLY A 169 3.32 -3.79 -2.07
N PHE A 170 2.74 -2.74 -2.63
CA PHE A 170 1.69 -1.98 -1.98
C PHE A 170 0.65 -1.48 -2.97
N THR A 171 -0.51 -1.15 -2.42
CA THR A 171 -1.53 -0.31 -3.06
C THR A 171 -2.21 0.54 -2.00
N PHE A 172 -3.05 1.48 -2.43
CA PHE A 172 -3.80 2.35 -1.53
C PHE A 172 -5.30 2.18 -1.75
N GLY A 173 -6.09 2.51 -0.74
CA GLY A 173 -7.54 2.57 -0.84
C GLY A 173 -8.13 3.64 0.07
N ILE A 174 -9.35 4.05 -0.26
CA ILE A 174 -10.10 5.07 0.49
C ILE A 174 -11.52 4.57 0.81
N PRO A 175 -12.11 5.02 1.93
CA PRO A 175 -13.54 4.81 2.17
C PRO A 175 -14.38 5.60 1.16
N ASN A 176 -15.67 5.32 1.10
CA ASN A 176 -16.60 6.26 0.50
C ASN A 176 -16.49 7.59 1.27
N GLN A 177 -16.21 8.69 0.57
CA GLN A 177 -16.14 10.03 1.14
C GLN A 177 -17.45 10.78 0.92
#